data_AF-A0A015JBQ2-F1
#
_entry.id   AF-A0A015JBQ2-F1
#
_cell.length_a   1.000
_cell.length_b   1.000
_cell.length_c   1.000
_cell.angle_alpha   90.00
_cell.angle_beta   90.00
_cell.angle_gamma   90.00
#
_symmetry.space_group_name_H-M   'P 1'
#
loop_
_entity.id
_entity.type
_entity.pdbx_description
1 polymer ?
#
loop_
_entity_poly.entity_id
_entity_poly.type
_entity_poly.pdbx_seq_one_letter_code
_entity_poly.pdbx_strand_id
1 'polypeptide(L)'
;MLYFQLTKILRAAKAKLPSVTVGNTYTPKKPKDLKSLTQSYQFLSKVAKSIRLLHKTPTLYFSQFESKWSSYFIRLNNLLSTYSRTFSVPIILLPSLYEGHTDDFVDLLSKLENMTLLLRGLLLLKEKEFQASSIQANINARNDNFTNDISTFIESALSRTRCRIVLDRVFVDHPTNPVLHTSLDTIDREVIDHFQNFVPITSSPSSSIDDLPKR
;
A
#
# COMPACT_ATOMS: atom_id res chain seq x y z
N MET A 1 35.21 -2.99 -2.84
CA MET A 1 35.15 -2.75 -4.31
C MET A 1 33.94 -3.41 -4.98
N LEU A 2 33.54 -4.63 -4.60
CA LEU A 2 32.35 -5.36 -5.11
C LEU A 2 31.00 -4.60 -5.03
N TYR A 3 30.75 -3.87 -3.94
CA TYR A 3 29.49 -3.14 -3.73
C TYR A 3 29.22 -2.03 -4.77
N PHE A 4 30.30 -1.43 -5.31
CA PHE A 4 30.21 -0.34 -6.28
C PHE A 4 29.92 -0.82 -7.70
N GLN A 5 30.30 -2.07 -8.02
CA GLN A 5 29.95 -2.67 -9.32
C GLN A 5 28.51 -3.15 -9.34
N LEU A 6 28.04 -3.79 -8.26
CA LEU A 6 26.66 -4.26 -8.14
C LEU A 6 25.63 -3.12 -8.30
N THR A 7 25.92 -1.96 -7.71
CA THR A 7 25.05 -0.77 -7.79
C THR A 7 25.01 -0.16 -9.20
N LYS A 8 26.11 -0.18 -9.95
CA LYS A 8 26.14 0.26 -11.36
C LYS A 8 25.35 -0.69 -12.26
N ILE A 9 25.49 -2.00 -12.04
CA ILE A 9 24.75 -3.04 -12.78
C ILE A 9 23.24 -2.90 -12.53
N LEU A 10 22.82 -2.74 -11.28
CA LEU A 10 21.41 -2.54 -10.92
C LEU A 10 20.83 -1.26 -11.55
N ARG A 11 21.62 -0.19 -11.63
CA ARG A 11 21.19 1.08 -12.25
C ARG A 11 21.05 0.95 -13.77
N ALA A 12 21.97 0.27 -14.44
CA ALA A 12 21.90 0.00 -15.87
C ALA A 12 20.73 -0.95 -16.22
N ALA A 13 20.51 -1.98 -15.39
CA ALA A 13 19.39 -2.91 -15.54
C ALA A 13 18.04 -2.17 -15.42
N LYS A 14 17.86 -1.33 -14.40
CA LYS A 14 16.64 -0.51 -14.23
C LYS A 14 16.37 0.45 -15.40
N ALA A 15 17.41 0.91 -16.10
CA ALA A 15 17.26 1.81 -17.25
C ALA A 15 16.85 1.09 -18.54
N LYS A 16 17.17 -0.21 -18.67
CA LYS A 16 16.87 -1.00 -19.87
C LYS A 16 15.68 -1.95 -19.71
N LEU A 17 15.40 -2.41 -18.50
CA LEU A 17 14.33 -3.38 -18.24
C LEU A 17 13.00 -2.66 -18.02
N PRO A 18 11.92 -3.05 -18.73
CA PRO A 18 10.59 -2.53 -18.46
C PRO A 18 10.16 -2.96 -17.05
N SER A 19 9.99 -1.98 -16.17
CA SER A 19 9.42 -2.21 -14.83
C SER A 19 7.92 -2.02 -14.92
N VAL A 20 7.18 -3.12 -14.82
CA VAL A 20 5.72 -3.10 -14.71
C VAL A 20 5.36 -3.42 -13.28
N THR A 21 4.73 -2.47 -12.59
CA THR A 21 4.09 -2.76 -11.31
C THR A 21 2.83 -3.58 -11.59
N VAL A 22 2.90 -4.89 -11.39
CA VAL A 22 1.72 -5.76 -11.46
C VAL A 22 0.91 -5.54 -10.19
N GLY A 23 -0.15 -4.74 -10.30
CA GLY A 23 -1.13 -4.56 -9.23
C GLY A 23 -1.95 -5.83 -9.05
N ASN A 24 -2.19 -6.23 -7.80
CA ASN A 24 -3.18 -7.25 -7.51
C ASN A 24 -4.57 -6.73 -7.88
N THR A 25 -5.35 -7.47 -8.65
CA THR A 25 -6.73 -7.10 -9.02
C THR A 25 -7.70 -7.24 -7.85
N TYR A 26 -7.28 -7.90 -6.77
CA TYR A 26 -8.05 -8.02 -5.54
C TYR A 26 -7.81 -6.81 -4.61
N THR A 27 -8.84 -5.99 -4.43
CA THR A 27 -8.88 -4.98 -3.37
C THR A 27 -9.61 -5.55 -2.15
N PRO A 28 -8.92 -5.83 -1.02
CA PRO A 28 -9.60 -6.29 0.18
C PRO A 28 -10.62 -5.25 0.65
N LYS A 29 -11.78 -5.72 1.12
CA LYS A 29 -12.88 -4.84 1.54
C LYS A 29 -12.39 -3.96 2.70
N LYS A 30 -12.31 -2.65 2.45
CA LYS A 30 -11.82 -1.66 3.41
C LYS A 30 -12.68 -1.70 4.70
N PRO A 31 -12.06 -1.78 5.89
CA PRO A 31 -12.77 -1.75 7.17
C PRO A 31 -13.62 -0.48 7.33
N LYS A 32 -14.71 -0.57 8.09
CA LYS A 32 -15.67 0.54 8.27
C LYS A 32 -15.01 1.76 8.91
N ASP A 33 -14.21 1.54 9.94
CA ASP A 33 -13.39 2.53 10.64
C ASP A 33 -12.41 3.24 9.70
N LEU A 34 -11.71 2.50 8.84
CA LEU A 34 -10.78 3.08 7.88
C LEU A 34 -11.49 3.88 6.78
N LYS A 35 -12.71 3.47 6.41
CA LYS A 35 -13.59 4.26 5.52
C LYS A 35 -14.04 5.55 6.20
N SER A 36 -14.48 5.50 7.45
CA SER A 36 -14.85 6.68 8.23
C SER A 36 -13.67 7.65 8.38
N LEU A 37 -12.47 7.15 8.67
CA LEU A 37 -11.24 7.96 8.72
C LEU A 37 -10.93 8.63 7.38
N THR A 38 -11.10 7.92 6.27
CA THR A 38 -10.93 8.48 4.92
C THR A 38 -11.91 9.65 4.69
N GLN A 39 -13.19 9.48 5.07
CA GLN A 39 -14.21 10.52 4.93
C GLN A 39 -13.91 11.75 5.80
N SER A 40 -13.44 11.53 7.04
CA SER A 40 -13.00 12.58 7.95
C SER A 40 -11.87 13.42 7.35
N TYR A 41 -10.83 12.75 6.82
CA TYR A 41 -9.71 13.41 6.14
C TYR A 41 -10.16 14.20 4.91
N GLN A 42 -11.02 13.62 4.06
CA GLN A 42 -11.54 14.28 2.86
C GLN A 42 -12.37 15.53 3.20
N PHE A 43 -13.22 15.43 4.22
CA PHE A 43 -13.99 16.57 4.72
C PHE A 43 -13.06 17.69 5.17
N LEU A 44 -12.08 17.38 6.01
CA LEU A 44 -11.16 18.39 6.54
C LEU A 44 -10.35 19.06 5.44
N SER A 45 -9.85 18.26 4.48
CA SER A 45 -9.15 18.77 3.29
C SER A 45 -10.03 19.71 2.45
N LYS A 46 -11.34 19.42 2.37
CA LYS A 46 -12.29 20.29 1.67
C LYS A 46 -12.50 21.60 2.42
N VAL A 47 -12.68 21.56 3.74
CA VAL A 47 -12.86 22.77 4.56
C VAL A 47 -11.60 23.65 4.49
N ALA A 48 -10.40 23.09 4.67
CA ALA A 48 -9.16 23.84 4.57
C ALA A 48 -9.00 24.53 3.20
N LYS A 49 -9.36 23.85 2.10
CA LYS A 49 -9.39 24.44 0.76
C LYS A 49 -10.39 25.59 0.64
N SER A 50 -11.59 25.44 1.22
CA SER A 50 -12.60 26.50 1.22
C SER A 50 -12.15 27.73 1.99
N ILE A 51 -11.53 27.57 3.16
CA ILE A 51 -11.00 28.69 3.96
C ILE A 51 -9.82 29.35 3.25
N ARG A 52 -8.93 28.57 2.63
CA ARG A 52 -7.85 29.12 1.80
C ARG A 52 -8.38 29.96 0.64
N LEU A 53 -9.48 29.55 0.01
CA LEU A 53 -10.12 30.32 -1.06
C LEU A 53 -10.77 31.60 -0.52
N LEU A 54 -11.48 31.50 0.60
CA LEU A 54 -12.07 32.64 1.29
C LEU A 54 -11.01 33.68 1.67
N HIS A 55 -9.89 33.25 2.25
CA HIS A 55 -8.77 34.14 2.59
C HIS A 55 -8.18 34.85 1.36
N LYS A 56 -8.10 34.17 0.21
CA LYS A 56 -7.58 34.77 -1.03
C LYS A 56 -8.53 35.78 -1.66
N THR A 57 -9.84 35.55 -1.57
CA THR A 57 -10.87 36.36 -2.22
C THR A 57 -12.10 36.48 -1.31
N PRO A 58 -12.04 37.29 -0.22
CA PRO A 58 -13.08 37.30 0.82
C PRO A 58 -14.45 37.73 0.29
N THR A 59 -14.51 38.83 -0.44
CA THR A 59 -15.75 39.49 -0.88
C THR A 59 -16.65 38.63 -1.78
N LEU A 60 -16.06 37.71 -2.56
CA LEU A 60 -16.80 36.85 -3.49
C LEU A 60 -17.34 35.57 -2.83
N TYR A 61 -16.71 35.13 -1.75
CA TYR A 61 -16.96 33.80 -1.18
C TYR A 61 -17.54 33.83 0.24
N PHE A 62 -17.54 34.99 0.91
CA PHE A 62 -17.99 35.12 2.29
C PHE A 62 -19.44 34.67 2.48
N SER A 63 -20.39 35.21 1.71
CA SER A 63 -21.82 34.85 1.82
C SER A 63 -22.11 33.37 1.57
N GLN A 64 -21.42 32.77 0.58
CA GLN A 64 -21.54 31.34 0.28
C GLN A 64 -20.94 30.46 1.39
N PHE A 65 -19.86 30.94 2.01
CA PHE A 65 -19.16 30.23 3.07
C PHE A 65 -19.90 30.32 4.40
N GLU A 66 -20.38 31.51 4.77
CA GLU A 66 -21.12 31.78 6.01
C GLU A 66 -22.32 30.84 6.17
N SER A 67 -23.13 30.68 5.13
CA SER A 67 -24.29 29.76 5.13
C SER A 67 -23.93 28.29 5.41
N LYS A 68 -22.68 27.89 5.17
CA LYS A 68 -22.19 26.51 5.39
C LYS A 68 -21.40 26.38 6.69
N TRP A 69 -20.88 27.49 7.23
CA TRP A 69 -19.92 27.46 8.33
C TRP A 69 -20.46 26.76 9.56
N SER A 70 -21.70 27.04 9.98
CA SER A 70 -22.31 26.38 11.15
C SER A 70 -22.32 24.85 11.02
N SER A 71 -22.60 24.34 9.81
CA SER A 71 -22.55 22.89 9.55
C SER A 71 -21.12 22.32 9.58
N TYR A 72 -20.15 23.10 9.10
CA TYR A 72 -18.74 22.72 9.15
C TYR A 72 -18.24 22.72 10.58
N PHE A 73 -18.57 23.75 11.35
CA PHE A 73 -18.20 23.91 12.75
C PHE A 73 -18.67 22.74 13.60
N ILE A 74 -19.94 22.33 13.50
CA ILE A 74 -20.46 21.15 14.22
C ILE A 74 -19.67 19.90 13.86
N ARG A 75 -19.44 19.67 12.56
CA ARG A 75 -18.73 18.48 12.09
C ARG A 75 -17.24 18.49 12.48
N LEU A 76 -16.59 19.65 12.51
CA LEU A 76 -15.22 19.80 12.98
C LEU A 76 -15.09 19.50 14.47
N ASN A 77 -16.02 19.96 15.30
CA ASN A 77 -16.03 19.63 16.74
C ASN A 77 -16.22 18.12 16.97
N ASN A 78 -17.10 17.48 16.20
CA ASN A 78 -17.26 16.02 16.25
C ASN A 78 -15.97 15.28 15.87
N LEU A 79 -15.22 15.79 14.88
CA LEU A 79 -13.90 15.25 14.53
C LEU A 79 -12.88 15.42 15.64
N LEU A 80 -12.82 16.59 16.27
CA LEU A 80 -11.92 16.85 17.39
C LEU A 80 -12.18 15.90 18.55
N SER A 81 -13.46 15.62 18.85
CA SER A 81 -13.85 14.62 19.84
C SER A 81 -13.41 13.20 19.43
N THR A 82 -13.75 12.79 18.20
CA THR A 82 -13.48 11.44 17.67
C THR A 82 -11.99 11.12 17.63
N TYR A 83 -11.16 12.09 17.25
CA TYR A 83 -9.71 11.92 17.08
C TYR A 83 -8.90 12.70 18.13
N SER A 84 -9.47 12.93 19.30
CA SER A 84 -8.82 13.64 20.42
C SER A 84 -7.42 13.11 20.74
N ARG A 85 -7.25 11.79 20.73
CA ARG A 85 -5.94 11.13 20.92
C ARG A 85 -4.91 11.45 19.83
N THR A 86 -5.36 11.74 18.62
CA THR A 86 -4.50 12.06 17.47
C THR A 86 -4.08 13.52 17.47
N PHE A 87 -4.96 14.42 17.93
CA PHE A 87 -4.69 15.85 17.87
C PHE A 87 -3.77 16.36 18.98
N SER A 88 -3.59 15.60 20.07
CA SER A 88 -2.65 15.82 21.21
C SER A 88 -2.74 17.16 21.95
N VAL A 89 -3.06 18.25 21.27
CA VAL A 89 -3.28 19.61 21.77
C VAL A 89 -4.76 19.96 21.55
N PRO A 90 -5.44 20.55 22.54
CA PRO A 90 -6.79 21.07 22.36
C PRO A 90 -6.82 22.11 21.24
N ILE A 91 -7.59 21.86 20.19
CA ILE A 91 -7.80 22.81 19.10
C ILE A 91 -9.11 23.52 19.35
N ILE A 92 -9.05 24.83 19.59
CA ILE A 92 -10.22 25.68 19.77
C ILE A 92 -10.55 26.32 18.42
N LEU A 93 -11.78 26.09 17.95
CA LEU A 93 -12.33 26.64 16.71
C LEU A 93 -13.29 27.79 17.03
N LEU A 94 -13.27 28.82 16.20
CA LEU A 94 -14.20 29.95 16.34
C LEU A 94 -15.62 29.58 15.86
N PRO A 95 -16.68 29.88 16.63
CA PRO A 95 -18.06 29.60 16.24
C PRO A 95 -18.54 30.44 15.05
N SER A 96 -18.02 31.65 14.90
CA SER A 96 -18.36 32.59 13.82
C SER A 96 -17.09 33.17 13.19
N LEU A 97 -17.19 33.55 11.92
CA LEU A 97 -16.14 34.20 11.17
C LEU A 97 -16.68 35.54 10.68
N TYR A 98 -15.95 36.63 10.92
CA TYR A 98 -16.38 37.97 10.54
C TYR A 98 -15.48 38.52 9.43
N GLU A 99 -16.06 39.24 8.47
CA GLU A 99 -15.40 39.68 7.23
C GLU A 99 -14.19 40.61 7.45
N GLY A 100 -14.02 41.17 8.67
CA GLY A 100 -12.96 42.11 9.03
C GLY A 100 -11.72 41.54 9.75
N HIS A 101 -11.71 40.27 10.17
CA HIS A 101 -10.60 39.70 10.96
C HIS A 101 -9.76 38.73 10.13
N THR A 102 -8.85 39.29 9.31
CA THR A 102 -7.95 38.51 8.44
C THR A 102 -7.03 37.58 9.24
N ASP A 103 -6.57 37.99 10.42
CA ASP A 103 -5.74 37.17 11.31
C ASP A 103 -6.47 35.90 11.80
N ASP A 104 -7.78 35.98 12.04
CA ASP A 104 -8.59 34.82 12.47
C ASP A 104 -8.64 33.75 11.37
N PHE A 105 -8.66 34.16 10.09
CA PHE A 105 -8.61 33.22 8.97
C PHE A 105 -7.24 32.55 8.85
N VAL A 106 -6.15 33.28 9.12
CA VAL A 106 -4.79 32.73 9.10
C VAL A 106 -4.61 31.69 10.21
N ASP A 107 -5.01 32.01 11.44
CA ASP A 107 -4.96 31.08 12.57
C ASP A 107 -5.85 29.84 12.32
N LEU A 108 -7.08 30.04 11.85
CA LEU A 108 -7.99 28.94 11.54
C LEU A 108 -7.45 28.05 10.40
N LEU A 109 -6.92 28.64 9.33
CA LEU A 109 -6.33 27.88 8.24
C LEU A 109 -5.14 27.05 8.75
N SER A 110 -4.25 27.64 9.55
CA SER A 110 -3.12 26.95 10.16
C SER A 110 -3.56 25.75 11.00
N LYS A 111 -4.58 25.94 11.86
CA LYS A 111 -5.18 24.84 12.66
C LYS A 111 -5.73 23.73 11.78
N LEU A 112 -6.49 24.06 10.73
CA LEU A 112 -7.08 23.07 9.82
C LEU A 112 -6.01 22.31 9.00
N GLU A 113 -4.96 23.00 8.58
CA GLU A 113 -3.83 22.40 7.87
C GLU A 113 -3.08 21.42 8.78
N ASN A 114 -2.82 21.81 10.03
CA ASN A 114 -2.24 20.92 11.03
C ASN A 114 -3.11 19.67 11.28
N MET A 115 -4.41 19.87 11.51
CA MET A 115 -5.35 18.75 11.64
C MET A 115 -5.35 17.83 10.40
N THR A 116 -5.22 18.41 9.20
CA THR A 116 -5.21 17.67 7.93
C THR A 116 -3.95 16.81 7.82
N LEU A 117 -2.79 17.35 8.22
CA LEU A 117 -1.53 16.62 8.25
C LEU A 117 -1.58 15.46 9.25
N LEU A 118 -2.09 15.70 10.46
CA LEU A 118 -2.22 14.68 11.50
C LEU A 118 -3.16 13.55 11.08
N LEU A 119 -4.35 13.87 10.56
CA LEU A 119 -5.28 12.86 10.05
C LEU A 119 -4.74 12.11 8.83
N ARG A 120 -3.99 12.78 7.95
CA ARG A 120 -3.32 12.11 6.82
C ARG A 120 -2.28 11.12 7.31
N GLY A 121 -1.47 11.50 8.30
CA GLY A 121 -0.51 10.60 8.95
C GLY A 121 -1.19 9.37 9.55
N LEU A 122 -2.27 9.58 10.32
CA LEU A 122 -3.06 8.50 10.89
C LEU A 122 -3.67 7.58 9.81
N LEU A 123 -4.23 8.15 8.74
CA LEU A 123 -4.81 7.40 7.63
C LEU A 123 -3.76 6.49 6.96
N LEU A 124 -2.58 7.04 6.65
CA LEU A 124 -1.49 6.28 6.03
C LEU A 124 -1.01 5.14 6.94
N LEU A 125 -0.89 5.40 8.25
CA LEU A 125 -0.53 4.39 9.23
C LEU A 125 -1.55 3.25 9.25
N LYS A 126 -2.83 3.57 9.37
CA LYS A 126 -3.92 2.58 9.44
C LYS A 126 -4.09 1.81 8.13
N GLU A 127 -3.86 2.44 6.98
CA GLU A 127 -3.83 1.75 5.69
C GLU A 127 -2.69 0.73 5.61
N LYS A 128 -1.50 1.08 6.11
CA LYS A 128 -0.36 0.16 6.16
C LYS A 128 -0.58 -1.00 7.13
N GLU A 129 -1.12 -0.73 8.32
CA GLU A 129 -1.50 -1.78 9.29
C GLU A 129 -2.51 -2.75 8.68
N PHE A 130 -3.57 -2.22 8.05
CA PHE A 130 -4.58 -3.05 7.39
C PHE A 130 -3.98 -3.91 6.27
N GLN A 131 -3.11 -3.34 5.43
CA GLN A 131 -2.42 -4.10 4.39
C GLN A 131 -1.58 -5.23 4.98
N ALA A 132 -0.79 -4.96 6.02
CA ALA A 132 0.04 -5.96 6.68
C ALA A 132 -0.82 -7.10 7.28
N SER A 133 -1.90 -6.76 8.01
CA SER A 133 -2.82 -7.75 8.57
C SER A 133 -3.54 -8.55 7.49
N SER A 134 -3.94 -7.93 6.38
CA SER A 134 -4.59 -8.63 5.27
C SER A 134 -3.65 -9.61 4.57
N ILE A 135 -2.39 -9.22 4.35
CA ILE A 135 -1.36 -10.12 3.80
C ILE A 135 -1.16 -11.31 4.74
N GLN A 136 -0.95 -11.05 6.04
CA GLN A 136 -0.72 -12.11 7.01
C GLN A 136 -1.91 -13.06 7.13
N ALA A 137 -3.14 -12.55 7.15
CA ALA A 137 -4.34 -13.37 7.21
C ALA A 137 -4.47 -14.29 5.99
N ASN A 138 -4.16 -13.78 4.78
CA ASN A 138 -4.15 -14.59 3.56
C ASN A 138 -3.05 -15.66 3.56
N ILE A 139 -1.86 -15.35 4.10
CA ILE A 139 -0.78 -16.34 4.26
C ILE A 139 -1.21 -17.44 5.23
N ASN A 140 -1.77 -17.06 6.38
CA ASN A 140 -2.25 -18.00 7.38
C ASN A 140 -3.35 -18.91 6.82
N ALA A 141 -4.35 -18.34 6.15
CA ALA A 141 -5.42 -19.12 5.52
C ALA A 141 -4.89 -20.09 4.46
N ARG A 142 -3.90 -19.66 3.65
CA ARG A 142 -3.26 -20.55 2.67
C ARG A 142 -2.50 -21.70 3.35
N ASN A 143 -1.75 -21.41 4.41
CA ASN A 143 -0.97 -22.41 5.13
C ASN A 143 -1.88 -23.40 5.87
N ASP A 144 -3.01 -22.92 6.39
CA ASP A 144 -4.06 -23.75 6.98
C ASP A 144 -4.65 -24.69 5.93
N ASN A 145 -5.05 -24.18 4.76
CA ASN A 145 -5.50 -25.01 3.65
C ASN A 145 -4.42 -26.02 3.23
N PHE A 146 -3.16 -25.62 3.11
CA PHE A 146 -2.08 -26.56 2.77
C PHE A 146 -1.98 -27.73 3.76
N THR A 147 -2.20 -27.48 5.05
CA THR A 147 -2.06 -28.48 6.11
C THR A 147 -3.32 -29.32 6.29
N ASN A 148 -4.49 -28.67 6.23
CA ASN A 148 -5.77 -29.23 6.67
C ASN A 148 -6.77 -29.46 5.53
N ASP A 149 -6.58 -28.83 4.36
CA ASP A 149 -7.48 -28.93 3.20
C ASP A 149 -6.73 -28.76 1.86
N ILE A 150 -5.98 -29.81 1.50
CA ILE A 150 -5.16 -29.85 0.29
C ILE A 150 -5.99 -29.58 -0.97
N SER A 151 -7.26 -30.00 -1.01
CA SER A 151 -8.14 -29.79 -2.18
C SER A 151 -8.37 -28.30 -2.41
N THR A 152 -8.80 -27.56 -1.39
CA THR A 152 -9.01 -26.11 -1.47
C THR A 152 -7.71 -25.37 -1.79
N PHE A 153 -6.57 -25.83 -1.26
CA PHE A 153 -5.27 -25.28 -1.62
C PHE A 153 -4.98 -25.44 -3.12
N ILE A 154 -5.14 -26.65 -3.67
CA ILE A 154 -4.91 -26.95 -5.09
C ILE A 154 -5.86 -26.14 -5.97
N GLU A 155 -7.16 -26.11 -5.66
CA GLU A 155 -8.16 -25.33 -6.40
C GLU A 155 -7.82 -23.83 -6.38
N SER A 156 -7.41 -23.28 -5.23
CA SER A 156 -6.97 -21.89 -5.13
C SER A 156 -5.71 -21.61 -5.96
N ALA A 157 -4.75 -22.54 -5.99
CA ALA A 157 -3.53 -22.40 -6.78
C ALA A 157 -3.82 -22.45 -8.29
N LEU A 158 -4.70 -23.36 -8.72
CA LEU A 158 -5.05 -23.55 -10.13
C LEU A 158 -6.00 -22.47 -10.68
N SER A 159 -6.88 -21.92 -9.83
CA SER A 159 -7.83 -20.85 -10.22
C SER A 159 -7.17 -19.47 -10.37
N ARG A 160 -5.98 -19.27 -9.79
CA ARG A 160 -5.22 -18.03 -9.98
C ARG A 160 -4.78 -17.89 -11.43
N THR A 161 -4.88 -16.68 -11.95
CA THR A 161 -4.26 -16.33 -13.23
C THR A 161 -2.78 -16.69 -13.18
N ARG A 162 -2.34 -17.57 -14.08
CA ARG A 162 -0.94 -18.03 -14.14
C ARG A 162 -0.02 -16.82 -14.29
N CYS A 163 0.66 -16.46 -13.21
CA CYS A 163 1.74 -15.49 -13.25
C CYS A 163 2.96 -16.19 -13.85
N ARG A 164 3.08 -16.14 -15.18
CA ARG A 164 4.23 -16.69 -15.89
C ARG A 164 5.35 -15.64 -15.88
N ILE A 165 6.45 -15.97 -15.23
CA ILE A 165 7.71 -15.26 -15.43
C ILE A 165 8.36 -15.93 -16.64
N VAL A 166 8.57 -15.17 -17.71
CA VAL A 166 9.40 -15.61 -18.84
C VAL A 166 10.79 -15.06 -18.55
N LEU A 167 11.75 -15.96 -18.33
CA LEU A 167 13.14 -15.58 -18.20
C LEU A 167 13.71 -15.42 -19.61
N ASP A 168 14.06 -14.20 -19.98
CA ASP A 168 14.69 -13.89 -21.26
C ASP A 168 16.22 -13.99 -21.18
N ARG A 169 16.78 -13.99 -19.96
CA ARG A 169 18.21 -14.06 -19.68
C ARG A 169 18.50 -14.70 -18.33
N VAL A 170 19.61 -15.43 -18.24
CA VAL A 170 20.13 -16.02 -16.99
C VAL A 170 21.61 -15.68 -16.87
N PHE A 171 22.01 -15.15 -15.72
CA PHE A 171 23.41 -14.87 -15.42
C PHE A 171 23.95 -15.97 -14.51
N VAL A 172 24.98 -16.68 -14.97
CA VAL A 172 25.69 -17.70 -14.21
C VAL A 172 26.96 -17.07 -13.66
N ASP A 173 27.00 -16.93 -12.33
CA ASP A 173 28.12 -16.34 -11.61
C ASP A 173 29.21 -17.41 -11.37
N HIS A 174 30.07 -17.60 -12.37
CA HIS A 174 31.22 -18.50 -12.27
C HIS A 174 32.50 -17.73 -11.92
N PRO A 175 33.31 -18.18 -10.94
CA PRO A 175 34.43 -17.41 -10.39
C PRO A 175 35.48 -16.95 -11.41
N THR A 176 35.65 -17.68 -12.52
CA THR A 176 36.61 -17.35 -13.59
C THR A 176 35.97 -16.98 -14.92
N ASN A 177 34.66 -17.19 -15.10
CA ASN A 177 34.00 -16.93 -16.38
C ASN A 177 32.50 -16.65 -16.20
N PRO A 178 32.12 -15.47 -15.70
CA PRO A 178 30.71 -15.11 -15.59
C PRO A 178 30.07 -15.00 -16.98
N VAL A 179 28.93 -15.68 -17.17
CA VAL A 179 28.25 -15.73 -18.48
C VAL A 179 26.79 -15.29 -18.35
N LEU A 180 26.35 -14.46 -19.30
CA LEU A 180 24.93 -14.11 -19.46
C LEU A 180 24.35 -14.90 -20.64
N HIS A 181 23.51 -15.89 -20.34
CA HIS A 181 22.80 -16.66 -21.34
C HIS A 181 21.55 -15.93 -21.81
N THR A 182 21.36 -15.86 -23.12
CA THR A 182 20.19 -15.23 -23.76
C THR A 182 19.43 -16.18 -24.70
N SER A 183 19.99 -17.38 -24.96
CA SER A 183 19.34 -18.43 -25.75
C SER A 183 18.38 -19.23 -24.89
N LEU A 184 17.17 -19.52 -25.39
CA LEU A 184 16.13 -20.22 -24.64
C LEU A 184 16.59 -21.58 -24.08
N ASP A 185 17.22 -22.43 -24.88
CA ASP A 185 17.66 -23.77 -24.44
C ASP A 185 18.66 -23.72 -23.28
N THR A 186 19.59 -22.75 -23.35
CA THR A 186 20.59 -22.59 -22.30
C THR A 186 19.97 -21.97 -21.05
N ILE A 187 19.04 -21.03 -21.21
CA ILE A 187 18.27 -20.48 -20.09
C ILE A 187 17.50 -21.59 -19.38
N ASP A 188 16.76 -22.43 -20.11
CA ASP A 188 15.98 -23.53 -19.53
C ASP A 188 16.88 -24.51 -18.78
N ARG A 189 18.02 -24.90 -19.37
CA ARG A 189 18.99 -25.79 -18.72
C ARG A 189 19.54 -25.21 -17.41
N GLU A 190 20.01 -23.96 -17.44
CA GLU A 190 20.58 -23.31 -16.25
C GLU A 190 19.51 -23.12 -15.15
N VAL A 191 18.27 -22.83 -15.53
CA VAL A 191 17.15 -22.69 -14.58
C VAL A 191 16.81 -24.02 -13.94
N ILE A 192 16.72 -25.10 -14.73
CA ILE A 192 16.45 -26.45 -14.22
C ILE A 192 17.55 -26.87 -13.25
N ASP A 193 18.81 -26.72 -13.63
CA ASP A 193 19.96 -27.07 -12.78
C ASP A 193 19.94 -26.27 -11.46
N HIS A 194 19.71 -24.96 -11.53
CA HIS A 194 19.60 -24.11 -10.34
C HIS A 194 18.50 -24.61 -9.39
N PHE A 195 17.28 -24.84 -9.88
CA PHE A 195 16.18 -25.25 -8.99
C PHE A 195 16.35 -26.68 -8.45
N GLN A 196 17.03 -27.57 -9.17
CA GLN A 196 17.32 -28.93 -8.70
C GLN A 196 18.42 -28.98 -7.64
N ASN A 197 19.45 -28.14 -7.76
CA ASN A 197 20.63 -28.19 -6.90
C ASN A 197 20.59 -27.17 -5.75
N PHE A 198 19.90 -26.04 -5.93
CA PHE A 198 19.94 -24.91 -4.99
C PHE A 198 18.74 -24.91 -4.03
N VAL A 199 17.62 -25.52 -4.42
CA VAL A 199 16.51 -25.78 -3.50
C VAL A 199 16.85 -27.05 -2.73
N PRO A 200 17.00 -27.02 -1.39
CA PRO A 200 17.15 -28.24 -0.62
C PRO A 200 15.90 -29.08 -0.84
N ILE A 201 15.99 -30.13 -1.65
CA ILE A 201 14.98 -31.16 -1.68
C ILE A 201 15.06 -31.79 -0.30
N THR A 202 14.06 -31.56 0.56
CA THR A 202 13.93 -32.28 1.82
C THR A 202 13.94 -33.76 1.45
N SER A 203 15.04 -34.44 1.78
CA SER A 203 15.34 -35.82 1.46
C SER A 203 14.49 -36.79 2.30
N SER A 204 13.20 -36.50 2.45
CA SER A 204 12.22 -37.54 2.70
C SER A 204 12.15 -38.37 1.41
N PRO A 205 12.44 -39.68 1.44
CA PRO A 205 12.38 -40.51 0.25
C PRO A 205 10.98 -40.38 -0.34
N SER A 206 10.89 -40.02 -1.62
CA SER A 206 9.63 -40.05 -2.35
C SER A 206 9.09 -41.47 -2.25
N SER A 207 7.91 -41.64 -1.65
CA SER A 207 7.17 -42.89 -1.74
C SER A 207 7.02 -43.25 -3.22
N SER A 208 7.21 -44.53 -3.54
CA SER A 208 7.07 -45.01 -4.91
C SER A 208 5.66 -44.68 -5.40
N ILE A 209 5.49 -44.45 -6.71
CA ILE A 209 4.15 -44.34 -7.31
C ILE A 209 3.30 -45.58 -6.99
N ASP A 210 3.94 -46.73 -6.76
CA ASP A 210 3.30 -47.98 -6.35
C ASP A 210 2.72 -47.96 -4.92
N ASP A 211 3.14 -47.01 -4.08
CA ASP A 211 2.66 -46.83 -2.70
C ASP A 211 1.36 -46.00 -2.63
N LEU A 212 0.87 -45.50 -3.78
CA LEU A 212 -0.40 -44.77 -3.83
C LEU A 212 -1.58 -45.75 -3.74
N PRO A 213 -2.65 -45.40 -3.00
CA PRO A 213 -3.83 -46.26 -2.91
C PRO A 213 -4.44 -46.48 -4.30
N LYS A 214 -4.77 -47.75 -4.61
CA LYS A 214 -5.44 -48.10 -5.86
C LYS A 214 -6.77 -47.34 -5.97
N ARG A 215 -6.98 -46.72 -7.13
CA ARG A 215 -8.23 -46.08 -7.52
C ARG A 215 -9.39 -47.05 -7.56
#